data_AF-A0A4P9WGC0-F1
#
_entry.id   AF-A0A4P9WGC0-F1
#
_cell.length_a   1.000
_cell.length_b   1.000
_cell.length_c   1.000
_cell.angle_alpha   90.00
_cell.angle_beta   90.00
_cell.angle_gamma   90.00
#
_symmetry.space_group_name_H-M   'P 1'
#
loop_
_entity.id
_entity.type
_entity.pdbx_description
1 polymer ?
#
loop_
_entity_poly.entity_id
_entity_poly.type
_entity_poly.pdbx_seq_one_letter_code
_entity_poly.pdbx_strand_id
1 'polypeptide(L)'
;MRAKGGIRVAPALDLPDAGNSDADVEEEDEDIEATYERRPRPSKPEWEKKESNRLPVRGDDGRLRVLKTEGEPWISNAKEDDAEEKEEEVLEPQIGRGERLRRAKEKLADIASTIIEDPEKNIGALKVLRTVGDDKDLEIKKLAFLTQLAVYKDIIPGYRIRSITEKEESTKVSKDVKRLRQYEEGLLTNYQAYLQALENAIQG
;
A
#
# COMPACT_ATOMS: atom_id res chain seq x y z
N MET A 1 12.65 88.33 -4.21
CA MET A 1 11.21 88.10 -4.48
C MET A 1 10.93 86.60 -4.36
N ARG A 2 10.20 86.18 -3.33
CA ARG A 2 9.96 84.76 -2.96
C ARG A 2 8.51 84.43 -3.36
N ALA A 3 8.30 83.53 -4.32
CA ALA A 3 6.97 83.08 -4.72
C ALA A 3 6.47 81.99 -3.75
N LYS A 4 5.33 82.25 -3.11
CA LYS A 4 4.59 81.30 -2.26
C LYS A 4 3.68 80.45 -3.16
N GLY A 5 3.94 79.15 -3.27
CA GLY A 5 3.03 78.18 -3.89
C GLY A 5 2.09 77.61 -2.83
N GLY A 6 0.81 77.98 -2.88
CA GLY A 6 -0.24 77.45 -2.02
C GLY A 6 -0.77 76.10 -2.53
N ILE A 7 -0.88 75.15 -1.61
CA ILE A 7 -1.49 73.82 -1.83
C ILE A 7 -3.01 74.01 -1.91
N ARG A 8 -3.63 73.56 -3.01
CA ARG A 8 -5.09 73.50 -3.15
C ARG A 8 -5.56 72.09 -2.78
N VAL A 9 -6.33 71.99 -1.70
CA VAL A 9 -7.05 70.76 -1.31
C VAL A 9 -8.35 70.73 -2.11
N ALA A 10 -8.57 69.66 -2.88
CA ALA A 10 -9.82 69.43 -3.60
C ALA A 10 -10.95 69.04 -2.63
N PRO A 11 -12.20 69.47 -2.86
CA PRO A 11 -13.34 69.07 -2.04
C PRO A 11 -13.73 67.61 -2.32
N ALA A 12 -14.11 66.90 -1.25
CA ALA A 12 -14.56 65.52 -1.27
C ALA A 12 -15.77 65.34 -2.19
N LEU A 13 -15.71 64.31 -3.04
CA LEU A 13 -16.82 63.84 -3.87
C LEU A 13 -17.70 62.93 -3.01
N ASP A 14 -18.95 63.33 -2.84
CA ASP A 14 -20.02 62.54 -2.20
C ASP A 14 -20.29 61.26 -3.02
N LEU A 15 -20.02 60.11 -2.40
CA LEU A 15 -20.45 58.79 -2.85
C LEU A 15 -21.88 58.52 -2.33
N PRO A 16 -22.81 58.01 -3.15
CA PRO A 16 -24.15 57.70 -2.66
C PRO A 16 -24.17 56.48 -1.73
N ASP A 17 -24.92 56.67 -0.66
CA ASP A 17 -25.34 55.77 0.42
C ASP A 17 -25.86 54.42 -0.11
N ALA A 18 -25.05 53.36 0.07
CA ALA A 18 -25.46 51.99 -0.16
C ALA A 18 -26.12 51.47 1.12
N GLY A 19 -27.44 51.36 1.07
CA GLY A 19 -28.27 50.90 2.17
C GLY A 19 -27.82 49.55 2.73
N ASN A 20 -27.81 49.52 4.06
CA ASN A 20 -27.65 48.36 4.92
C ASN A 20 -28.71 47.29 4.58
N SER A 21 -28.27 46.18 3.98
CA SER A 21 -29.00 44.90 4.00
C SER A 21 -28.18 43.94 4.85
N ASP A 22 -28.59 43.80 6.11
CA ASP A 22 -28.33 42.61 6.92
C ASP A 22 -28.85 41.42 6.11
N ALA A 23 -27.93 40.68 5.51
CA ALA A 23 -28.21 39.40 4.86
C ALA A 23 -27.40 38.36 5.61
N ASP A 24 -28.16 37.56 6.36
CA ASP A 24 -27.73 36.48 7.20
C ASP A 24 -26.73 35.55 6.49
N VAL A 25 -25.69 35.19 7.22
CA VAL A 25 -24.79 34.09 6.92
C VAL A 25 -25.60 32.81 7.11
N GLU A 26 -26.13 32.25 6.03
CA GLU A 26 -26.64 30.88 6.02
C GLU A 26 -25.56 29.96 5.47
N GLU A 27 -24.78 29.38 6.38
CA GLU A 27 -24.06 28.12 6.16
C GLU A 27 -25.09 26.99 5.97
N GLU A 28 -25.47 26.73 4.72
CA GLU A 28 -26.17 25.50 4.35
C GLU A 28 -25.17 24.41 3.94
N ASP A 29 -24.30 24.02 4.89
CA ASP A 29 -23.69 22.68 4.87
C ASP A 29 -24.72 21.71 5.48
N GLU A 30 -25.83 21.50 4.77
CA GLU A 30 -26.85 20.51 5.12
C GLU A 30 -26.27 19.09 4.99
N ASP A 31 -25.65 18.64 6.08
CA ASP A 31 -25.62 17.28 6.62
C ASP A 31 -26.08 16.14 5.66
N ILE A 32 -25.25 15.90 4.64
CA ILE A 32 -25.28 14.72 3.76
C ILE A 32 -25.18 13.40 4.55
N GLU A 33 -24.66 13.44 5.77
CA GLU A 33 -24.47 12.29 6.64
C GLU A 33 -25.79 11.88 7.32
N ALA A 34 -26.53 12.85 7.88
CA ALA A 34 -27.86 12.61 8.46
C ALA A 34 -28.90 12.14 7.44
N THR A 35 -28.79 12.55 6.18
CA THR A 35 -29.66 12.04 5.11
C THR A 35 -29.30 10.60 4.70
N TYR A 36 -28.07 10.15 4.94
CA TYR A 36 -27.64 8.78 4.68
C TYR A 36 -28.04 7.83 5.82
N GLU A 37 -27.95 8.28 7.08
CA GLU A 37 -28.30 7.51 8.28
C GLU A 37 -29.79 7.15 8.37
N ARG A 38 -30.66 8.01 7.84
CA ARG A 38 -32.12 7.85 7.94
C ARG A 38 -32.73 6.95 6.86
N ARG A 39 -31.92 6.44 5.91
CA ARG A 39 -32.44 5.58 4.84
C ARG A 39 -32.71 4.18 5.38
N PRO A 40 -33.98 3.69 5.35
CA PRO A 40 -34.26 2.31 5.71
C PRO A 40 -33.57 1.38 4.71
N ARG A 41 -32.86 0.36 5.21
CA ARG A 41 -32.25 -0.64 4.33
C ARG A 41 -33.36 -1.33 3.53
N PRO A 42 -33.23 -1.53 2.21
CA PRO A 42 -34.18 -2.33 1.46
C PRO A 42 -34.23 -3.73 2.07
N SER A 43 -35.41 -4.14 2.53
CA SER A 43 -35.63 -5.35 3.34
C SER A 43 -35.38 -6.67 2.58
N LYS A 44 -34.84 -6.65 1.37
CA LYS A 44 -34.36 -7.85 0.68
C LYS A 44 -33.36 -7.46 -0.41
N PRO A 45 -32.13 -8.01 -0.39
CA PRO A 45 -31.24 -7.84 -1.50
C PRO A 45 -31.77 -8.54 -2.74
N GLU A 46 -31.75 -7.86 -3.87
CA GLU A 46 -32.17 -8.43 -5.16
C GLU A 46 -31.28 -9.61 -5.61
N TRP A 47 -30.05 -9.69 -5.09
CA TRP A 47 -29.10 -10.79 -5.30
C TRP A 47 -29.47 -12.10 -4.59
N GLU A 48 -30.50 -12.09 -3.73
CA GLU A 48 -31.01 -13.28 -3.03
C GLU A 48 -31.96 -14.11 -3.90
N LYS A 49 -32.40 -13.58 -5.06
CA LYS A 49 -33.06 -14.37 -6.10
C LYS A 49 -31.98 -15.19 -6.83
N LYS A 50 -31.67 -16.38 -6.32
CA LYS A 50 -30.83 -17.37 -7.00
C LYS A 50 -31.52 -17.87 -8.27
N GLU A 51 -31.42 -17.10 -9.35
CA GLU A 51 -31.67 -17.61 -10.69
C GLU A 51 -30.54 -18.59 -11.00
N SER A 52 -30.87 -19.88 -11.06
CA SER A 52 -29.88 -20.91 -11.35
C SER A 52 -29.43 -20.76 -12.81
N ASN A 53 -28.24 -20.22 -13.05
CA ASN A 53 -27.58 -20.17 -14.37
C ASN A 53 -27.17 -21.56 -14.92
N ARG A 54 -27.83 -22.64 -14.51
CA ARG A 54 -27.57 -24.00 -15.01
C ARG A 54 -28.52 -24.32 -16.16
N LEU A 55 -27.94 -24.87 -17.23
CA LEU A 55 -28.71 -25.35 -18.38
C LEU A 55 -29.61 -26.54 -17.95
N PRO A 56 -30.84 -26.63 -18.49
CA PRO A 56 -31.72 -27.77 -18.21
C PRO A 56 -31.08 -29.08 -18.70
N VAL A 57 -31.12 -30.12 -17.86
CA VAL A 57 -30.61 -31.44 -18.22
C VAL A 57 -31.77 -32.31 -18.70
N ARG A 58 -31.55 -33.08 -19.76
CA ARG A 58 -32.53 -34.01 -20.33
C ARG A 58 -32.53 -35.30 -19.53
N GLY A 59 -33.68 -35.63 -18.93
CA GLY A 59 -33.89 -36.93 -18.29
C GLY A 59 -34.15 -38.04 -19.29
N ASP A 60 -34.06 -39.28 -18.81
CA ASP A 60 -34.29 -40.52 -19.57
C ASP A 60 -35.71 -40.61 -20.15
N ASP A 61 -36.65 -39.84 -19.57
CA ASP A 61 -38.03 -39.64 -20.01
C ASP A 61 -38.19 -38.57 -21.10
N GLY A 62 -37.09 -37.99 -21.60
CA GLY A 62 -37.06 -36.98 -22.65
C GLY A 62 -37.52 -35.58 -22.22
N ARG A 63 -37.82 -35.37 -20.93
CA ARG A 63 -38.23 -34.07 -20.40
C ARG A 63 -37.03 -33.31 -19.82
N LEU A 64 -37.00 -31.99 -20.04
CA LEU A 64 -35.96 -31.11 -19.49
C LEU A 64 -36.30 -30.74 -18.04
N ARG A 65 -35.34 -30.90 -17.12
CA ARG A 65 -35.49 -30.51 -15.70
C ARG A 65 -34.31 -29.65 -15.26
N VAL A 66 -34.61 -28.61 -14.47
CA VAL A 66 -33.59 -27.76 -13.82
C VAL A 66 -33.40 -28.26 -12.38
N LEU A 67 -32.23 -28.83 -12.07
CA LEU A 67 -31.90 -29.29 -10.73
C LEU A 67 -31.63 -28.10 -9.80
N LYS A 68 -32.49 -27.89 -8.78
CA LYS A 68 -32.15 -27.10 -7.60
C LYS A 68 -31.41 -28.00 -6.62
N THR A 69 -30.15 -27.67 -6.33
CA THR A 69 -29.38 -28.33 -5.27
C THR A 69 -29.04 -27.27 -4.22
N GLU A 70 -29.46 -27.50 -2.98
CA GLU A 70 -29.03 -26.72 -1.82
C GLU A 70 -27.88 -27.51 -1.18
N GLY A 71 -26.67 -26.97 -1.22
CA GLY A 71 -25.49 -27.60 -0.65
C GLY A 71 -24.25 -26.74 -0.85
N GLU A 72 -23.63 -26.34 0.27
CA GLU A 72 -22.36 -25.63 0.33
C GLU A 72 -21.22 -26.47 -0.26
N PRO A 73 -20.24 -25.85 -0.96
CA PRO A 73 -18.96 -26.49 -1.21
C PRO A 73 -17.85 -25.91 -0.34
N TRP A 74 -17.39 -26.78 0.54
CA TRP A 74 -16.09 -26.86 1.21
C TRP A 74 -14.92 -26.74 0.21
N ILE A 75 -13.86 -26.03 0.64
CA ILE A 75 -12.62 -25.79 -0.10
C ILE A 75 -11.81 -27.09 -0.25
N SER A 76 -11.39 -27.42 -1.47
CA SER A 76 -10.33 -28.41 -1.71
C SER A 76 -9.26 -27.84 -2.65
N ASN A 77 -8.03 -27.79 -2.13
CA ASN A 77 -6.80 -27.43 -2.82
C ASN A 77 -6.61 -28.22 -4.11
N ALA A 78 -6.36 -27.51 -5.22
CA ALA A 78 -5.78 -28.05 -6.43
C ALA A 78 -4.46 -27.32 -6.71
N LYS A 79 -3.45 -28.11 -7.02
CA LYS A 79 -2.04 -27.77 -7.16
C LYS A 79 -1.76 -26.94 -8.41
N GLU A 80 -0.74 -26.10 -8.28
CA GLU A 80 0.02 -25.39 -9.30
C GLU A 80 0.47 -26.35 -10.43
N ASP A 81 0.44 -25.87 -11.69
CA ASP A 81 1.68 -25.55 -12.41
C ASP A 81 1.40 -24.96 -13.80
N ASP A 82 2.18 -23.92 -14.10
CA ASP A 82 2.50 -23.31 -15.40
C ASP A 82 1.39 -22.61 -16.20
N ALA A 83 1.12 -21.36 -15.80
CA ALA A 83 0.74 -20.31 -16.74
C ALA A 83 1.78 -19.19 -16.68
N GLU A 84 2.55 -19.02 -17.76
CA GLU A 84 3.41 -17.85 -17.99
C GLU A 84 2.56 -16.57 -17.91
N GLU A 85 2.57 -15.93 -16.75
CA GLU A 85 2.07 -14.57 -16.59
C GLU A 85 3.03 -13.63 -17.31
N LYS A 86 2.62 -13.21 -18.51
CA LYS A 86 3.18 -12.02 -19.15
C LYS A 86 2.91 -10.86 -18.22
N GLU A 87 3.97 -10.33 -17.62
CA GLU A 87 3.97 -9.04 -16.92
C GLU A 87 3.41 -7.98 -17.87
N GLU A 88 2.12 -7.67 -17.75
CA GLU A 88 1.58 -6.44 -18.29
C GLU A 88 2.23 -5.30 -17.49
N GLU A 89 3.10 -4.56 -18.15
CA GLU A 89 3.69 -3.32 -17.65
C GLU A 89 2.54 -2.33 -17.39
N VAL A 90 2.04 -2.33 -16.16
CA VAL A 90 1.02 -1.41 -15.69
C VAL A 90 1.63 -0.02 -15.75
N LEU A 91 1.24 0.76 -16.76
CA LEU A 91 1.57 2.18 -16.89
C LEU A 91 1.11 2.88 -15.60
N GLU A 92 2.06 3.17 -14.72
CA GLU A 92 1.76 3.86 -13.48
C GLU A 92 1.10 5.21 -13.81
N PRO A 93 -0.02 5.56 -13.15
CA PRO A 93 -0.56 6.91 -13.26
C PRO A 93 0.56 7.89 -12.88
N GLN A 94 0.68 9.01 -13.60
CA GLN A 94 1.65 10.06 -13.28
C GLN A 94 1.26 10.74 -11.96
N ILE A 95 1.48 10.03 -10.87
CA ILE A 95 1.37 10.51 -9.51
C ILE A 95 2.43 11.60 -9.38
N GLY A 96 2.03 12.78 -8.91
CA GLY A 96 2.97 13.89 -8.70
C GLY A 96 4.16 13.43 -7.85
N ARG A 97 5.36 13.92 -8.17
CA ARG A 97 6.62 13.53 -7.49
C ARG A 97 6.50 13.54 -5.96
N GLY A 98 5.84 14.54 -5.39
CA GLY A 98 5.62 14.64 -3.95
C GLY A 98 4.74 13.53 -3.36
N GLU A 99 3.70 13.14 -4.09
CA GLU A 99 2.80 12.06 -3.68
C GLU A 99 3.49 10.69 -3.80
N ARG A 100 4.32 10.47 -4.82
CA ARG A 100 5.17 9.26 -4.92
C ARG A 100 6.11 9.14 -3.72
N LEU A 101 6.75 10.25 -3.34
CA LEU A 101 7.62 10.29 -2.17
C LEU A 101 6.88 10.01 -0.86
N ARG A 102 5.66 10.54 -0.70
CA ARG A 102 4.84 10.28 0.49
C ARG A 102 4.48 8.80 0.61
N ARG A 103 3.95 8.21 -0.47
CA ARG A 103 3.61 6.78 -0.53
C ARG A 103 4.82 5.88 -0.30
N ALA A 104 5.97 6.26 -0.85
CA ALA A 104 7.21 5.52 -0.63
C ALA A 104 7.62 5.55 0.85
N LYS A 105 7.51 6.70 1.53
CA LYS A 105 7.80 6.81 2.97
C LYS A 105 6.87 5.96 3.82
N GLU A 106 5.57 5.99 3.54
CA GLU A 106 4.57 5.16 4.23
C GLU A 106 4.89 3.67 4.05
N LYS A 107 5.08 3.24 2.79
CA LYS A 107 5.44 1.86 2.47
C LYS A 107 6.74 1.40 3.16
N LEU A 108 7.77 2.25 3.17
CA LEU A 108 9.04 1.97 3.87
C LEU A 108 8.82 1.83 5.39
N ALA A 109 8.00 2.69 5.99
CA ALA A 109 7.70 2.65 7.42
C ALA A 109 6.92 1.38 7.80
N ASP A 110 5.93 0.99 7.01
CA ASP A 110 5.13 -0.22 7.24
C ASP A 110 6.01 -1.48 7.17
N ILE A 111 6.85 -1.56 6.12
CA ILE A 111 7.78 -2.69 5.94
C ILE A 111 8.78 -2.74 7.11
N ALA A 112 9.40 -1.60 7.47
CA ALA A 112 10.37 -1.55 8.54
C ALA A 112 9.75 -1.96 9.90
N SER A 113 8.55 -1.46 10.21
CA SER A 113 7.85 -1.81 11.45
C SER A 113 7.54 -3.30 11.52
N THR A 114 7.08 -3.89 10.41
CA THR A 114 6.78 -5.32 10.30
C THR A 114 8.03 -6.19 10.54
N ILE A 115 9.20 -5.77 10.03
CA ILE A 115 10.46 -6.49 10.23
C ILE A 115 10.91 -6.41 11.69
N ILE A 116 10.80 -5.23 12.32
CA ILE A 116 11.25 -5.02 13.69
C ILE A 116 10.37 -5.78 14.69
N GLU A 117 9.07 -5.92 14.41
CA GLU A 117 8.14 -6.63 15.29
C GLU A 117 8.46 -8.14 15.41
N ASP A 118 8.71 -8.81 14.27
CA ASP A 118 9.11 -10.22 14.25
C ASP A 118 10.03 -10.52 13.05
N PRO A 119 11.36 -10.40 13.24
CA PRO A 119 12.31 -10.54 12.14
C PRO A 119 12.43 -11.99 11.63
N GLU A 120 12.18 -12.99 12.48
CA GLU A 120 12.27 -14.40 12.10
C GLU A 120 11.13 -14.80 11.15
N LYS A 121 9.92 -14.30 11.38
CA LYS A 121 8.78 -14.57 10.50
C LYS A 121 8.80 -13.72 9.23
N ASN A 122 9.27 -12.49 9.32
CA ASN A 122 9.17 -11.50 8.25
C ASN A 122 10.45 -11.33 7.43
N ILE A 123 11.31 -12.34 7.36
CA ILE A 123 12.58 -12.26 6.61
C ILE A 123 12.39 -11.89 5.12
N GLY A 124 11.29 -12.32 4.51
CA GLY A 124 10.95 -11.98 3.13
C GLY A 124 10.69 -10.48 2.91
N ALA A 125 10.27 -9.76 3.95
CA ALA A 125 10.03 -8.33 3.88
C ALA A 125 11.33 -7.53 3.66
N LEU A 126 12.50 -8.07 4.05
CA LEU A 126 13.80 -7.45 3.71
C LEU A 126 14.04 -7.38 2.19
N LYS A 127 13.58 -8.40 1.45
CA LYS A 127 13.68 -8.40 -0.01
C LYS A 127 12.78 -7.33 -0.62
N VAL A 128 11.56 -7.17 -0.10
CA VAL A 128 10.63 -6.11 -0.52
C VAL A 128 11.17 -4.73 -0.17
N LEU A 129 11.80 -4.57 0.99
CA LEU A 129 12.47 -3.33 1.37
C LEU A 129 13.61 -2.99 0.39
N ARG A 130 14.30 -4.00 -0.14
CA ARG A 130 15.35 -3.83 -1.15
C ARG A 130 14.81 -3.36 -2.49
N THR A 131 13.71 -3.94 -2.98
CA THR A 131 13.14 -3.56 -4.28
C THR A 131 12.69 -2.09 -4.32
N VAL A 132 12.26 -1.52 -3.19
CA VAL A 132 11.97 -0.07 -3.09
C VAL A 132 13.24 0.78 -3.25
N GLY A 133 14.41 0.26 -2.89
CA GLY A 133 15.70 0.91 -3.08
C GLY A 133 16.23 0.87 -4.52
N ASP A 134 15.60 0.08 -5.40
CA ASP A 134 15.93 0.02 -6.82
C ASP A 134 15.12 1.04 -7.66
N ASP A 135 14.34 1.92 -7.02
CA ASP A 135 13.59 2.98 -7.68
C ASP A 135 14.52 3.95 -8.44
N LYS A 136 13.98 4.55 -9.51
CA LYS A 136 14.67 5.54 -10.35
C LYS A 136 14.88 6.86 -9.60
N ASP A 137 14.01 7.19 -8.66
CA ASP A 137 14.12 8.41 -7.87
C ASP A 137 15.22 8.33 -6.81
N LEU A 138 16.23 9.19 -6.93
CA LEU A 138 17.37 9.26 -6.01
C LEU A 138 16.95 9.54 -4.56
N GLU A 139 15.88 10.30 -4.34
CA GLU A 139 15.38 10.59 -2.98
C GLU A 139 14.78 9.34 -2.32
N ILE A 140 13.97 8.58 -3.06
CA ILE A 140 13.37 7.32 -2.59
C ILE A 140 14.48 6.30 -2.33
N LYS A 141 15.45 6.20 -3.24
CA LYS A 141 16.61 5.32 -3.11
C LYS A 141 17.44 5.63 -1.85
N LYS A 142 17.72 6.90 -1.59
CA LYS A 142 18.42 7.33 -0.35
C LYS A 142 17.63 6.98 0.90
N LEU A 143 16.32 7.22 0.91
CA LEU A 143 15.45 6.86 2.03
C LEU A 143 15.45 5.34 2.26
N ALA A 144 15.33 4.54 1.21
CA ALA A 144 15.38 3.09 1.29
C ALA A 144 16.69 2.61 1.93
N PHE A 145 17.85 3.10 1.48
CA PHE A 145 19.13 2.71 2.06
C PHE A 145 19.28 3.09 3.54
N LEU A 146 18.78 4.26 3.94
CA LEU A 146 18.79 4.70 5.34
C LEU A 146 17.85 3.84 6.20
N THR A 147 16.67 3.51 5.70
CA THR A 147 15.74 2.61 6.41
C THR A 147 16.30 1.20 6.55
N GLN A 148 16.93 0.65 5.51
CA GLN A 148 17.61 -0.64 5.56
C GLN A 148 18.72 -0.64 6.61
N LEU A 149 19.55 0.41 6.66
CA LEU A 149 20.60 0.55 7.69
C LEU A 149 20.03 0.51 9.10
N ALA A 150 18.95 1.27 9.35
CA ALA A 150 18.29 1.30 10.66
C ALA A 150 17.74 -0.07 11.04
N VAL A 151 17.01 -0.72 10.13
CA VAL A 151 16.45 -2.07 10.34
C VAL A 151 17.56 -3.10 10.62
N TYR A 152 18.63 -3.11 9.83
CA TYR A 152 19.74 -4.04 10.06
C TYR A 152 20.39 -3.84 11.41
N LYS A 153 20.58 -2.59 11.84
CA LYS A 153 21.16 -2.29 13.16
C LYS A 153 20.33 -2.88 14.30
N ASP A 154 19.01 -2.91 14.17
CA ASP A 154 18.12 -3.40 15.22
C ASP A 154 17.97 -4.93 15.23
N ILE A 155 18.03 -5.58 14.06
CA ILE A 155 17.82 -7.04 13.95
C ILE A 155 19.12 -7.86 13.97
N ILE A 156 20.30 -7.24 13.78
CA ILE A 156 21.56 -7.98 13.74
C ILE A 156 21.88 -8.57 15.12
N PRO A 157 22.12 -9.89 15.22
CA PRO A 157 22.52 -10.50 16.48
C PRO A 157 23.93 -10.03 16.90
N GLY A 158 24.17 -9.95 18.21
CA GLY A 158 25.47 -9.59 18.78
C GLY A 158 26.57 -10.67 18.64
N TYR A 159 26.27 -11.80 18.00
CA TYR A 159 27.21 -12.88 17.75
C TYR A 159 27.55 -13.00 16.26
N ARG A 160 28.66 -13.69 15.96
CA ARG A 160 29.07 -13.95 14.57
C ARG A 160 28.24 -15.07 13.97
N ILE A 161 27.49 -14.78 12.91
CA ILE A 161 26.79 -15.79 12.12
C ILE A 161 27.80 -16.56 11.25
N ARG A 162 27.71 -17.90 11.24
CA ARG A 162 28.54 -18.79 10.44
C ARG A 162 27.73 -19.33 9.27
N SER A 163 28.37 -19.54 8.12
CA SER A 163 27.77 -20.34 7.05
C SER A 163 27.60 -21.80 7.49
N ILE A 164 26.45 -22.36 7.14
CA ILE A 164 26.12 -23.76 7.41
C ILE A 164 26.88 -24.64 6.41
N THR A 165 27.39 -25.77 6.86
CA THR A 165 28.04 -26.76 5.99
C THR A 165 27.02 -27.77 5.43
N GLU A 166 27.25 -28.33 4.24
CA GLU A 166 26.34 -29.30 3.59
C GLU A 166 25.99 -30.52 4.48
N LYS A 167 26.94 -30.91 5.35
CA LYS A 167 26.75 -32.00 6.32
C LYS A 167 25.76 -31.63 7.43
N GLU A 168 25.74 -30.37 7.85
CA GLU A 168 24.84 -29.87 8.89
C GLU A 168 23.45 -29.55 8.34
N GLU A 169 23.36 -29.19 7.07
CA GLU A 169 22.10 -28.96 6.35
C GLU A 169 21.31 -30.26 6.17
N SER A 170 21.99 -31.35 5.82
CA SER A 170 21.38 -32.68 5.68
C SER A 170 21.00 -33.35 7.01
N THR A 171 21.44 -32.78 8.14
CA THR A 171 21.12 -33.30 9.47
C THR A 171 19.72 -32.87 9.90
N LYS A 172 18.91 -33.82 10.37
CA LYS A 172 17.59 -33.53 10.94
C LYS A 172 17.74 -32.76 12.26
N VAL A 173 17.22 -31.53 12.28
CA VAL A 173 17.18 -30.66 13.46
C VAL A 173 15.74 -30.41 13.90
N SER A 174 15.58 -29.85 15.11
CA SER A 174 14.27 -29.42 15.61
C SER A 174 13.70 -28.29 14.75
N LYS A 175 12.38 -28.05 14.87
CA LYS A 175 11.69 -26.99 14.12
C LYS A 175 12.28 -25.61 14.42
N ASP A 176 12.63 -25.35 15.68
CA ASP A 176 13.14 -24.04 16.11
C ASP A 176 14.56 -23.80 15.60
N VAL A 177 15.44 -24.80 15.66
CA VAL A 177 16.79 -24.71 15.08
C VAL A 177 16.72 -24.53 13.57
N LYS A 178 15.77 -25.19 12.89
CA LYS A 178 15.56 -25.00 11.45
C LYS A 178 15.13 -23.57 11.11
N ARG A 179 14.21 -22.99 11.88
CA ARG A 179 13.75 -21.59 11.70
C ARG A 179 14.89 -20.60 11.88
N LEU A 180 15.66 -20.75 12.96
CA LEU A 180 16.81 -19.88 13.23
C LEU A 180 17.83 -19.94 12.08
N ARG A 181 18.14 -21.14 11.57
CA ARG A 181 19.05 -21.31 10.43
C ARG A 181 18.54 -20.59 9.17
N GLN A 182 17.26 -20.74 8.85
CA GLN A 182 16.65 -20.08 7.69
C GLN A 182 16.65 -18.56 7.85
N TYR A 183 16.39 -18.07 9.06
CA TYR A 183 16.47 -16.66 9.38
C TYR A 183 17.89 -16.11 9.21
N GLU A 184 18.89 -16.76 9.81
CA GLU A 184 20.29 -16.35 9.72
C GLU A 184 20.81 -16.34 8.27
N GLU A 185 20.50 -17.38 7.50
CA GLU A 185 20.86 -17.46 6.08
C GLU A 185 20.16 -16.36 5.27
N GLY A 186 18.88 -16.14 5.50
CA GLY A 186 18.12 -15.05 4.89
C GLY A 186 18.68 -13.67 5.25
N LEU A 187 19.13 -13.49 6.49
CA LEU A 187 19.72 -12.23 6.94
C LEU A 187 21.06 -11.97 6.23
N LEU A 188 21.94 -12.97 6.16
CA LEU A 188 23.24 -12.86 5.49
C LEU A 188 23.08 -12.55 3.99
N THR A 189 22.21 -13.30 3.30
CA THR A 189 21.99 -13.13 1.85
C THR A 189 21.46 -11.74 1.51
N ASN A 190 20.47 -11.24 2.27
CA ASN A 190 19.93 -9.90 2.04
C ASN A 190 20.93 -8.80 2.42
N TYR A 191 21.68 -8.97 3.52
CA TYR A 191 22.68 -8.00 3.93
C TYR A 191 23.85 -7.91 2.93
N GLN A 192 24.30 -9.04 2.38
CA GLN A 192 25.30 -9.06 1.32
C GLN A 192 24.82 -8.30 0.08
N ALA A 193 23.57 -8.54 -0.36
CA ALA A 193 22.99 -7.82 -1.49
C ALA A 193 22.86 -6.31 -1.23
N TYR A 194 22.54 -5.92 0.01
CA TYR A 194 22.53 -4.52 0.42
C TYR A 194 23.90 -3.86 0.29
N LEU A 195 24.97 -4.51 0.78
CA LEU A 195 26.33 -3.99 0.66
C LEU A 195 26.77 -3.86 -0.80
N GLN A 196 26.45 -4.83 -1.65
CA GLN A 196 26.72 -4.75 -3.09
C GLN A 196 25.97 -3.58 -3.74
N ALA A 197 24.70 -3.36 -3.37
CA ALA A 197 23.92 -2.23 -3.87
C ALA A 197 24.52 -0.88 -3.44
N LEU A 198 25.04 -0.78 -2.20
CA LEU A 198 25.76 0.41 -1.72
C LEU A 198 27.08 0.63 -2.47
N GLU A 199 27.87 -0.42 -2.68
CA GLU A 199 29.13 -0.32 -3.42
C GLU A 199 28.88 0.19 -4.85
N ASN A 200 27.88 -0.39 -5.53
CA ASN A 200 27.46 0.06 -6.85
C ASN A 200 26.97 1.52 -6.86
N ALA A 201 26.30 1.96 -5.79
CA ALA A 201 25.82 3.34 -5.67
C ALA A 201 26.93 4.36 -5.36
N ILE A 202 28.10 3.91 -4.87
CA ILE A 202 29.27 4.77 -4.58
C ILE A 202 30.25 4.79 -5.76
N GLN A 203 30.43 3.65 -6.44
CA GLN A 203 31.34 3.53 -7.58
C GLN A 203 30.73 4.05 -8.88
N GLY A 204 29.39 4.10 -8.97
CA GLY A 204 28.63 4.63 -10.10
C GLY A 204 28.40 6.14 -10.07
#